data_AF-A0A3D0U073-F1
#
_entry.id   AF-A0A3D0U073-F1
#
_cell.length_a   1.000
_cell.length_b   1.000
_cell.length_c   1.000
_cell.angle_alpha   90.00
_cell.angle_beta   90.00
_cell.angle_gamma   90.00
#
_symmetry.space_group_name_H-M   'P 1'
#
loop_
_entity.id
_entity.type
_entity.pdbx_description
1 polymer ?
#
loop_
_entity_poly.entity_id
_entity_poly.type
_entity_poly.pdbx_seq_one_letter_code
_entity_poly.pdbx_strand_id
1 'polypeptide(L)'
;HSRLEDDDLGTGKAATALKNQAAHLGLSDKANAKDTLRGVFSTVGKPGRLGEQIRCVVSVKMLTEGWDARTVTHVFGFRAFGTQLLCEQVTGRALRRSNYDDLTNATGRIKPEFAEVLGVPFDFMTDAPAKPTPIRPPNPTYTVESVRGRSPRRIEFPLLTGYVREPQGVGIRYNPDEVAPHCVELSRPDHAELAGVTGPSKVIANYPDLDMRRQQALVRLTAAVVKRLTTKFAPVVAARNDDADDTYQLLRRRLFPEAFTAVSQWIDHPDVSLDKEGWGLFAVHSVLGSAADKIVETWEPDFDDDADLVTAQYAATPIGTTAAVSFVTGLEDRYPGWLPAGKTTTKSELNIAACHSGLEVRIAEALDKNSDVTAWARNYQLGWEVPYHDGERWRMYVPDFVARLGGAYEDIDAVHLIVEGKGIHDELDDHKHSYLRDWWIPAVANGHDTPKHLRNWRFFEITDGDIGGQLSAAIRDALR
;
A
#
# COMPACT_ATOMS: atom_id res chain seq x y z
N HIS A 1 -38.00 13.84 -22.72
CA HIS A 1 -38.87 14.78 -23.45
C HIS A 1 -39.50 15.72 -22.44
N SER A 2 -39.45 17.04 -22.64
CA SER A 2 -39.82 18.03 -21.62
C SER A 2 -41.32 18.37 -21.56
N ARG A 3 -42.12 17.97 -22.57
CA ARG A 3 -43.59 18.00 -22.47
C ARG A 3 -44.06 16.74 -21.76
N LEU A 4 -44.68 16.93 -20.59
CA LEU A 4 -45.15 15.86 -19.70
C LEU A 4 -46.68 15.76 -19.63
N GLU A 5 -47.42 16.62 -20.34
CA GLU A 5 -48.89 16.59 -20.39
C GLU A 5 -49.44 15.81 -21.59
N ASP A 6 -48.58 15.47 -22.56
CA ASP A 6 -48.97 14.60 -23.67
C ASP A 6 -48.66 13.15 -23.29
N ASP A 7 -49.70 12.32 -23.26
CA ASP A 7 -49.74 10.89 -22.95
C ASP A 7 -48.99 10.01 -24.00
N ASP A 8 -47.86 10.51 -24.52
CA ASP A 8 -46.98 9.76 -25.40
C ASP A 8 -46.14 8.78 -24.55
N LEU A 9 -46.53 7.50 -24.65
CA LEU A 9 -45.90 6.17 -24.40
C LEU A 9 -44.50 6.01 -23.74
N GLY A 10 -43.69 7.06 -23.55
CA GLY A 10 -42.38 7.05 -22.89
C GLY A 10 -42.27 7.88 -21.61
N THR A 11 -43.19 8.82 -21.35
CA THR A 11 -43.15 9.70 -20.15
C THR A 11 -43.40 8.95 -18.85
N GLY A 12 -44.34 8.00 -18.84
CA GLY A 12 -44.61 7.13 -17.68
C GLY A 12 -43.44 6.23 -17.30
N LYS A 13 -42.73 5.66 -18.29
CA LYS A 13 -41.54 4.82 -18.04
C LYS A 13 -40.37 5.64 -17.49
N ALA A 14 -40.14 6.84 -18.02
CA ALA A 14 -39.11 7.75 -17.55
C ALA A 14 -39.40 8.25 -16.12
N ALA A 15 -40.65 8.62 -15.82
CA ALA A 15 -41.05 9.03 -14.48
C ALA A 15 -40.89 7.89 -13.45
N THR A 16 -41.23 6.64 -13.83
CA THR A 16 -41.03 5.46 -12.98
C THR A 16 -39.55 5.13 -12.78
N ALA A 17 -38.73 5.22 -13.83
CA ALA A 17 -37.27 5.02 -13.72
C ALA A 17 -36.62 6.06 -12.80
N LEU A 18 -37.02 7.33 -12.90
CA LEU A 18 -36.54 8.40 -12.04
C LEU A 18 -36.99 8.23 -10.58
N LYS A 19 -38.22 7.75 -10.34
CA LYS A 19 -38.71 7.39 -8.99
C LYS A 19 -37.90 6.23 -8.39
N ASN A 20 -37.61 5.20 -9.18
CA ASN A 20 -36.82 4.06 -8.73
C ASN A 20 -35.37 4.45 -8.40
N GLN A 21 -34.76 5.32 -9.22
CA GLN A 21 -33.41 5.83 -8.98
C GLN A 21 -33.34 6.78 -7.77
N ALA A 22 -34.36 7.63 -7.58
CA ALA A 22 -34.48 8.45 -6.37
C ALA A 22 -34.65 7.61 -5.10
N ALA A 23 -35.40 6.50 -5.17
CA ALA A 23 -35.53 5.55 -4.07
C ALA A 23 -34.21 4.82 -3.77
N HIS A 24 -33.46 4.41 -4.80
CA HIS A 24 -32.15 3.78 -4.64
C HIS A 24 -31.11 4.71 -3.99
N LEU A 25 -31.23 6.02 -4.21
CA LEU A 25 -30.36 7.05 -3.61
C LEU A 25 -30.88 7.54 -2.24
N GLY A 26 -31.92 6.94 -1.67
CA GLY A 26 -32.46 7.28 -0.34
C GLY A 26 -33.21 8.62 -0.27
N LEU A 27 -33.61 9.19 -1.41
CA LEU A 27 -34.23 10.52 -1.51
C LEU A 27 -35.76 10.44 -1.52
N SER A 28 -36.34 9.54 -0.72
CA SER A 28 -37.79 9.32 -0.66
C SER A 28 -38.47 10.28 0.31
N ASP A 29 -38.71 11.52 -0.13
CA ASP A 29 -39.74 12.35 0.49
C ASP A 29 -40.45 13.21 -0.57
N LYS A 30 -41.71 13.53 -0.28
CA LYS A 30 -42.73 14.13 -1.16
C LYS A 30 -42.31 15.46 -1.82
N ALA A 31 -41.37 15.42 -2.74
CA ALA A 31 -41.06 16.52 -3.64
C ALA A 31 -42.02 16.48 -4.83
N ASN A 32 -42.57 17.64 -5.15
CA ASN A 32 -43.39 17.86 -6.35
C ASN A 32 -42.61 17.32 -7.56
N ALA A 33 -43.24 16.57 -8.47
CA ALA A 33 -42.56 15.92 -9.60
C ALA A 33 -41.68 16.90 -10.40
N LYS A 34 -42.10 18.18 -10.44
CA LYS A 34 -41.37 19.29 -11.03
C LYS A 34 -40.03 19.58 -10.33
N ASP A 35 -39.96 19.56 -9.00
CA ASP A 35 -38.72 19.82 -8.25
C ASP A 35 -37.74 18.66 -8.33
N THR A 36 -38.24 17.42 -8.33
CA THR A 36 -37.41 16.24 -8.61
C THR A 36 -36.77 16.32 -10.00
N LEU A 37 -37.55 16.70 -11.02
CA LEU A 37 -37.03 16.89 -12.38
C LEU A 37 -35.99 18.02 -12.46
N ARG A 38 -36.17 19.13 -11.72
CA ARG A 38 -35.15 20.19 -11.64
C ARG A 38 -33.86 19.70 -11.00
N GLY A 39 -33.94 18.87 -9.97
CA GLY A 39 -32.78 18.24 -9.33
C GLY A 39 -32.05 17.26 -10.26
N VAL A 40 -32.80 16.54 -11.09
CA VAL A 40 -32.23 15.66 -12.12
C VAL A 40 -31.50 16.47 -13.18
N PHE A 41 -32.12 17.53 -13.72
CA PHE A 41 -31.49 18.37 -14.76
C PHE A 41 -30.27 19.16 -14.28
N SER A 42 -30.24 19.62 -13.03
CA SER A 42 -29.07 20.34 -12.47
C SER A 42 -27.88 19.44 -12.16
N THR A 43 -28.09 18.12 -12.15
CA THR A 43 -27.06 17.11 -11.84
C THR A 43 -26.77 16.13 -12.98
N VAL A 44 -27.19 16.48 -14.20
CA VAL A 44 -26.91 15.68 -15.41
C VAL A 44 -25.42 15.40 -15.55
N GLY A 45 -25.06 14.12 -15.65
CA GLY A 45 -23.68 13.67 -15.82
C GLY A 45 -22.77 13.87 -14.59
N LYS A 46 -23.31 14.19 -13.40
CA LYS A 46 -22.54 14.28 -12.15
C LYS A 46 -22.54 12.94 -11.40
N PRO A 47 -21.38 12.31 -11.16
CA PRO A 47 -21.31 11.06 -10.40
C PRO A 47 -21.93 11.16 -9.01
N GLY A 48 -22.66 10.14 -8.58
CA GLY A 48 -23.30 10.06 -7.27
C GLY A 48 -24.54 10.95 -7.09
N ARG A 49 -25.12 11.48 -8.17
CA ARG A 49 -26.30 12.35 -8.14
C ARG A 49 -27.42 11.84 -9.05
N LEU A 50 -28.63 12.35 -8.85
CA LEU A 50 -29.85 11.92 -9.56
C LEU A 50 -29.71 11.93 -11.10
N GLY A 51 -29.01 12.92 -11.66
CA GLY A 51 -28.80 13.04 -13.11
C GLY A 51 -27.59 12.30 -13.67
N GLU A 52 -26.84 11.53 -12.87
CA GLU A 52 -25.57 10.88 -13.27
C GLU A 52 -25.65 10.12 -14.60
N GLN A 53 -26.69 9.30 -14.74
CA GLN A 53 -26.87 8.40 -15.88
C GLN A 53 -27.41 9.11 -17.13
N ILE A 54 -27.74 10.39 -17.03
CA ILE A 54 -28.29 11.16 -18.15
C ILE A 54 -27.14 11.76 -18.96
N ARG A 55 -27.08 11.38 -20.25
CA ARG A 55 -26.05 11.85 -21.20
C ARG A 55 -26.60 12.81 -22.25
N CYS A 56 -27.91 12.78 -22.50
CA CYS A 56 -28.56 13.60 -23.52
C CYS A 56 -29.93 14.08 -23.01
N VAL A 57 -30.24 15.35 -23.26
CA VAL A 57 -31.53 15.95 -22.93
C VAL A 57 -32.18 16.46 -24.21
N VAL A 58 -33.34 15.91 -24.54
CA VAL A 58 -34.17 16.37 -25.66
C VAL A 58 -35.34 17.19 -25.11
N SER A 59 -35.36 18.48 -25.43
CA SER A 59 -36.35 19.47 -24.96
C SER A 59 -37.06 20.16 -26.12
N VAL A 60 -38.38 20.35 -25.97
CA VAL A 60 -39.23 21.14 -26.89
C VAL A 60 -39.93 22.23 -26.08
N LYS A 61 -39.67 23.50 -26.42
CA LYS A 61 -40.29 24.69 -25.80
C LYS A 61 -40.12 24.85 -24.27
N MET A 62 -39.32 24.02 -23.58
CA MET A 62 -39.06 24.12 -22.14
C MET A 62 -37.57 24.37 -21.84
N LEU A 63 -36.98 25.37 -22.49
CA LEU A 63 -35.67 25.92 -22.09
C LEU A 63 -35.80 27.25 -21.34
N THR A 64 -37.05 27.66 -21.07
CA THR A 64 -37.45 28.81 -20.26
C THR A 64 -37.31 28.55 -18.76
N GLU A 65 -37.39 27.29 -18.33
CA GLU A 65 -37.17 26.93 -16.94
C GLU A 65 -35.66 26.84 -16.69
N GLY A 66 -35.13 27.74 -15.85
CA GLY A 66 -33.68 27.88 -15.62
C GLY A 66 -33.05 26.69 -14.89
N TRP A 67 -32.59 25.69 -15.64
CA TRP A 67 -31.74 24.62 -15.10
C TRP A 67 -30.25 24.92 -15.34
N ASP A 68 -29.44 24.61 -14.33
CA ASP A 68 -28.03 25.00 -14.22
C ASP A 68 -27.08 23.81 -14.32
N ALA A 69 -27.12 23.09 -15.45
CA ALA A 69 -26.12 22.09 -15.76
C ALA A 69 -24.84 22.78 -16.27
N ARG A 70 -23.69 22.41 -15.71
CA ARG A 70 -22.35 22.89 -16.09
C ARG A 70 -21.59 21.90 -16.98
N THR A 71 -22.18 20.73 -17.21
CA THR A 71 -21.59 19.59 -17.92
C THR A 71 -22.01 19.53 -19.39
N VAL A 72 -22.73 20.54 -19.88
CA VAL A 72 -23.23 20.59 -21.26
C VAL A 72 -22.09 20.97 -22.19
N THR A 73 -21.63 20.01 -22.98
CA THR A 73 -20.55 20.21 -23.96
C THR A 73 -21.04 20.33 -25.40
N HIS A 74 -22.25 19.84 -25.69
CA HIS A 74 -22.82 19.84 -27.04
C HIS A 74 -24.27 20.34 -27.04
N VAL A 75 -24.58 21.20 -28.00
CA VAL A 75 -25.93 21.70 -28.27
C VAL A 75 -26.29 21.37 -29.71
N PHE A 76 -27.38 20.65 -29.91
CA PHE A 76 -27.85 20.26 -31.23
C PHE A 76 -29.24 20.82 -31.52
N GLY A 77 -29.30 21.75 -32.48
CA GLY A 77 -30.51 22.30 -33.06
C GLY A 77 -31.19 21.32 -34.02
N PHE A 78 -32.01 20.42 -33.50
CA PHE A 78 -32.72 19.43 -34.32
C PHE A 78 -33.81 20.04 -35.23
N ARG A 79 -34.31 21.23 -34.90
CA ARG A 79 -35.31 21.96 -35.69
C ARG A 79 -34.86 23.41 -35.88
N ALA A 80 -35.33 24.03 -36.96
CA ALA A 80 -35.11 25.45 -37.21
C ALA A 80 -35.65 26.30 -36.05
N PHE A 81 -34.83 27.23 -35.58
CA PHE A 81 -35.19 28.17 -34.52
C PHE A 81 -36.03 29.30 -35.10
N GLY A 82 -37.15 29.62 -34.45
CA GLY A 82 -38.07 30.67 -34.92
C GLY A 82 -37.68 32.09 -34.53
N THR A 83 -36.74 32.28 -33.59
CA THR A 83 -36.28 33.59 -33.13
C THR A 83 -34.82 33.54 -32.68
N GLN A 84 -34.10 34.66 -32.83
CA GLN A 84 -32.71 34.81 -32.38
C GLN A 84 -32.55 34.68 -30.86
N LEU A 85 -33.51 35.20 -30.08
CA LEU A 85 -33.51 35.10 -28.61
C LEU A 85 -33.45 33.64 -28.14
N LEU A 86 -34.11 32.73 -28.86
CA LEU A 86 -34.05 31.30 -28.53
C LEU A 86 -32.65 30.73 -28.82
N CYS A 87 -32.02 31.11 -29.93
CA CYS A 87 -30.65 30.67 -30.25
C CYS A 87 -29.65 31.04 -29.15
N GLU A 88 -29.72 32.28 -28.65
CA GLU A 88 -28.86 32.77 -27.57
C GLU A 88 -29.15 32.04 -26.25
N GLN A 89 -30.42 31.87 -25.89
CA GLN A 89 -30.83 31.18 -24.67
C GLN A 89 -30.40 29.70 -24.65
N VAL A 90 -30.48 29.00 -25.79
CA VAL A 90 -30.05 27.60 -25.89
C VAL A 90 -28.52 27.50 -25.84
N THR A 91 -27.82 28.37 -26.56
CA THR A 91 -26.35 28.37 -26.61
C THR A 91 -25.74 28.72 -25.25
N GLY A 92 -26.27 29.72 -24.56
CA GLY A 92 -25.77 30.16 -23.25
C GLY A 92 -25.77 29.09 -22.17
N ARG A 93 -26.46 27.96 -22.36
CA ARG A 93 -26.41 26.80 -21.45
C ARG A 93 -25.07 26.06 -21.48
N ALA A 94 -24.40 26.04 -22.63
CA ALA A 94 -23.12 25.36 -22.80
C ALA A 94 -21.91 26.26 -22.56
N LEU A 95 -22.12 27.58 -22.40
CA LEU A 95 -21.04 28.56 -22.15
C LEU A 95 -20.63 28.65 -20.67
N ARG A 96 -21.13 27.75 -19.82
CA ARG A 96 -20.74 27.68 -18.41
C ARG A 96 -19.51 26.79 -18.27
N ARG A 97 -18.56 27.21 -17.44
CA ARG A 97 -17.42 26.35 -17.13
C ARG A 97 -17.86 25.15 -16.32
N SER A 98 -17.29 24.01 -16.66
CA SER A 98 -17.48 22.74 -15.98
C SER A 98 -16.79 22.73 -14.61
N ASN A 99 -15.64 23.41 -14.49
CA ASN A 99 -14.87 23.53 -13.26
C ASN A 99 -14.36 24.98 -13.04
N TYR A 100 -14.49 25.46 -11.80
CA TYR A 100 -14.00 26.77 -11.35
C TYR A 100 -12.82 26.68 -10.36
N ASP A 101 -12.45 25.48 -9.91
CA ASP A 101 -11.39 25.29 -8.91
C ASP A 101 -10.00 25.32 -9.55
N ASP A 102 -9.89 24.99 -10.84
CA ASP A 102 -8.65 25.03 -11.64
C ASP A 102 -8.85 25.93 -12.88
N LEU A 103 -8.66 27.24 -12.68
CA LEU A 103 -8.98 28.25 -13.69
C LEU A 103 -7.84 28.51 -14.66
N THR A 104 -6.59 28.27 -14.27
CA THR A 104 -5.40 28.77 -14.97
C THR A 104 -4.53 27.65 -15.50
N ASN A 105 -4.07 27.78 -16.75
CA ASN A 105 -3.06 26.89 -17.29
C ASN A 105 -1.67 27.20 -16.70
N ALA A 106 -0.67 26.38 -17.04
CA ALA A 106 0.72 26.55 -16.61
C ALA A 106 1.36 27.91 -16.98
N THR A 107 0.71 28.72 -17.83
CA THR A 107 1.15 30.08 -18.21
C THR A 107 0.42 31.19 -17.43
N GLY A 108 -0.39 30.84 -16.42
CA GLY A 108 -1.18 31.79 -15.63
C GLY A 108 -2.40 32.37 -16.37
N ARG A 109 -2.76 31.84 -17.54
CA ARG A 109 -3.92 32.29 -18.32
C ARG A 109 -5.11 31.39 -18.09
N ILE A 110 -6.32 31.94 -18.21
CA ILE A 110 -7.56 31.16 -18.06
C ILE A 110 -7.59 30.01 -19.08
N LYS A 111 -7.80 28.78 -18.61
CA LYS A 111 -7.91 27.58 -19.44
C LYS A 111 -9.17 27.69 -20.33
N PRO A 112 -9.04 27.59 -21.67
CA PRO A 112 -10.21 27.60 -22.54
C PRO A 112 -10.99 26.29 -22.38
N GLU A 113 -12.31 26.41 -22.27
CA GLU A 113 -13.27 25.30 -22.37
C GLU A 113 -14.14 25.55 -23.59
N PHE A 114 -14.41 24.50 -24.36
CA PHE A 114 -15.13 24.58 -25.61
C PHE A 114 -16.46 23.83 -25.50
N ALA A 115 -17.48 24.38 -26.15
CA ALA A 115 -18.75 23.72 -26.39
C ALA A 115 -19.03 23.70 -27.88
N GLU A 116 -19.53 22.57 -28.37
CA GLU A 116 -19.91 22.42 -29.77
C GLU A 116 -21.39 22.77 -29.95
N VAL A 117 -21.68 23.66 -30.88
CA VAL A 117 -23.04 24.07 -31.20
C VAL A 117 -23.31 23.80 -32.67
N LEU A 118 -24.30 22.94 -32.92
CA LEU A 118 -24.64 22.42 -34.23
C LEU A 118 -26.09 22.74 -34.55
N GLY A 119 -26.40 23.15 -35.78
CA GLY A 119 -27.78 23.39 -36.21
C GLY A 119 -28.48 24.59 -35.56
N VAL A 120 -27.73 25.48 -34.88
CA VAL A 120 -28.21 26.75 -34.35
C VAL A 120 -27.69 27.88 -35.26
N PRO A 121 -28.56 28.70 -35.87
CA PRO A 121 -28.11 29.78 -36.75
C PRO A 121 -27.51 30.93 -35.92
N PHE A 122 -26.23 31.25 -36.19
CA PHE A 122 -25.49 32.36 -35.58
C PHE A 122 -25.29 33.48 -36.60
N ASP A 123 -26.24 34.40 -36.72
CA ASP A 123 -26.07 35.57 -37.60
C ASP A 123 -25.27 36.72 -36.94
N PHE A 124 -24.82 36.56 -35.69
CA PHE A 124 -24.20 37.63 -34.89
C PHE A 124 -22.73 37.40 -34.52
N MET A 125 -22.18 36.20 -34.74
CA MET A 125 -20.73 36.02 -34.62
C MET A 125 -20.14 36.51 -35.92
N THR A 126 -19.49 37.67 -35.89
CA THR A 126 -18.66 38.13 -37.00
C THR A 126 -17.80 36.96 -37.46
N ASP A 127 -17.69 36.77 -38.78
CA ASP A 127 -16.75 35.84 -39.41
C ASP A 127 -15.32 36.20 -38.99
N ALA A 128 -14.96 35.85 -37.75
CA ALA A 128 -13.59 35.68 -37.38
C ALA A 128 -13.16 34.49 -38.23
N PRO A 129 -12.20 34.65 -39.16
CA PRO A 129 -11.71 33.53 -39.91
C PRO A 129 -11.26 32.49 -38.90
N ALA A 130 -12.02 31.41 -38.79
CA ALA A 130 -11.63 30.26 -38.00
C ALA A 130 -10.37 29.76 -38.69
N LYS A 131 -9.20 30.17 -38.21
CA LYS A 131 -7.98 29.44 -38.50
C LYS A 131 -8.30 28.02 -38.03
N PRO A 132 -8.41 27.02 -38.93
CA PRO A 132 -8.66 25.66 -38.50
C PRO A 132 -7.60 25.37 -37.46
N THR A 133 -8.04 25.13 -36.22
CA THR A 133 -7.09 24.73 -35.19
C THR A 133 -6.55 23.40 -35.69
N PRO A 134 -5.24 23.26 -35.93
CA PRO A 134 -4.71 22.00 -36.42
C PRO A 134 -5.21 20.92 -35.45
N ILE A 135 -5.88 19.89 -35.98
CA ILE A 135 -6.13 18.68 -35.21
C ILE A 135 -4.75 18.26 -34.72
N ARG A 136 -4.47 18.44 -33.42
CA ARG A 136 -3.21 17.94 -32.87
C ARG A 136 -3.24 16.45 -33.16
N PRO A 137 -2.26 15.90 -33.90
CA PRO A 137 -2.18 14.46 -34.05
C PRO A 137 -2.23 13.84 -32.64
N PRO A 138 -2.92 12.71 -32.45
CA PRO A 138 -2.92 12.03 -31.17
C PRO A 138 -1.47 11.88 -30.70
N ASN A 139 -1.22 12.16 -29.42
CA ASN A 139 0.12 12.05 -28.85
C ASN A 139 0.68 10.67 -29.22
N PRO A 140 1.92 10.59 -29.74
CA PRO A 140 2.51 9.29 -30.01
C PRO A 140 2.55 8.48 -28.72
N THR A 141 2.32 7.18 -28.90
CA THR A 141 2.38 6.21 -27.81
C THR A 141 3.67 5.43 -27.92
N TYR A 142 4.24 5.10 -26.77
CA TYR A 142 5.48 4.36 -26.64
C TYR A 142 5.19 3.06 -25.91
N THR A 143 5.74 1.95 -26.41
CA THR A 143 5.66 0.66 -25.70
C THR A 143 6.91 0.50 -24.86
N VAL A 144 6.74 0.36 -23.55
CA VAL A 144 7.80 -0.02 -22.62
C VAL A 144 7.74 -1.54 -22.47
N GLU A 145 8.84 -2.23 -22.79
CA GLU A 145 8.91 -3.68 -22.71
C GLU A 145 10.31 -4.19 -22.33
N SER A 146 10.36 -5.37 -21.71
CA SER A 146 11.60 -6.09 -21.48
C SER A 146 12.18 -6.62 -22.78
N VAL A 147 13.44 -6.29 -23.07
CA VAL A 147 14.11 -6.70 -24.30
C VAL A 147 14.76 -8.08 -24.13
N ARG A 148 14.41 -9.01 -25.01
CA ARG A 148 15.02 -10.34 -25.05
C ARG A 148 16.55 -10.23 -25.24
N GLY A 149 17.29 -11.00 -24.44
CA GLY A 149 18.77 -10.99 -24.45
C GLY A 149 19.40 -9.97 -23.49
N ARG A 150 18.59 -9.18 -22.78
CA ARG A 150 19.07 -8.24 -21.75
C ARG A 150 18.85 -8.70 -20.31
N SER A 151 18.64 -10.01 -20.09
CA SER A 151 18.49 -10.55 -18.74
C SER A 151 19.68 -10.24 -17.79
N PRO A 152 20.94 -10.09 -18.23
CA PRO A 152 22.01 -9.63 -17.33
C PRO A 152 21.80 -8.21 -16.79
N ARG A 153 20.92 -7.41 -17.40
CA ARG A 153 20.54 -6.05 -16.97
C ARG A 153 19.23 -6.01 -16.18
N ARG A 154 18.70 -7.17 -15.83
CA ARG A 154 17.49 -7.28 -15.02
C ARG A 154 17.68 -6.63 -13.65
N ILE A 155 16.64 -5.96 -13.19
CA ILE A 155 16.52 -5.48 -11.81
C ILE A 155 15.41 -6.27 -11.11
N GLU A 156 15.68 -6.60 -9.86
CA GLU A 156 14.72 -7.20 -8.92
C GLU A 156 14.63 -6.32 -7.69
N PHE A 157 13.45 -6.26 -7.08
CA PHE A 157 13.21 -5.42 -5.91
C PHE A 157 12.26 -6.12 -4.93
N PRO A 158 12.55 -6.08 -3.61
CA PRO A 158 11.65 -6.58 -2.59
C PRO A 158 10.34 -5.79 -2.52
N LEU A 159 9.23 -6.51 -2.41
CA LEU A 159 7.88 -5.97 -2.28
C LEU A 159 7.38 -6.19 -0.85
N LEU A 160 7.39 -5.11 -0.07
CA LEU A 160 6.98 -5.11 1.33
C LEU A 160 5.60 -4.47 1.48
N THR A 161 4.75 -5.06 2.32
CA THR A 161 3.43 -4.52 2.70
C THR A 161 3.46 -3.70 3.98
N GLY A 162 4.54 -3.80 4.75
CA GLY A 162 4.72 -3.07 6.00
C GLY A 162 6.01 -3.45 6.71
N TYR A 163 6.22 -2.84 7.87
CA TYR A 163 7.40 -3.05 8.70
C TYR A 163 6.98 -3.18 10.14
N VAL A 164 7.78 -3.89 10.92
CA VAL A 164 7.69 -3.91 12.37
C VAL A 164 9.06 -3.53 12.88
N ARG A 165 9.16 -2.47 13.67
CA ARG A 165 10.38 -2.19 14.44
C ARG A 165 10.30 -3.04 15.69
N GLU A 166 11.17 -4.04 15.76
CA GLU A 166 11.27 -4.89 16.92
C GLU A 166 12.11 -4.15 17.95
N PRO A 167 11.54 -3.80 19.11
CA PRO A 167 12.32 -3.21 20.19
C PRO A 167 13.45 -4.18 20.56
N GLN A 168 14.64 -3.62 20.73
CA GLN A 168 15.93 -4.28 20.98
C GLN A 168 15.84 -5.67 21.62
N GLY A 169 16.50 -6.64 20.99
CA GLY A 169 17.43 -7.56 21.64
C GLY A 169 16.96 -8.41 22.82
N VAL A 170 15.67 -8.52 23.17
CA VAL A 170 15.26 -9.30 24.36
C VAL A 170 15.16 -10.78 24.05
N GLY A 171 16.23 -11.50 24.37
CA GLY A 171 16.30 -12.95 24.43
C GLY A 171 16.18 -13.48 25.86
N ILE A 172 16.45 -14.77 26.03
CA ILE A 172 16.41 -15.47 27.32
C ILE A 172 17.80 -16.00 27.62
N ARG A 173 18.41 -15.50 28.70
CA ARG A 173 19.62 -16.11 29.22
C ARG A 173 19.27 -17.40 29.96
N TYR A 174 19.38 -18.52 29.26
CA TYR A 174 19.19 -19.86 29.79
C TYR A 174 20.48 -20.68 29.66
N ASN A 175 20.92 -21.27 30.78
CA ASN A 175 22.02 -22.22 30.80
C ASN A 175 21.48 -23.65 30.97
N PRO A 176 21.58 -24.52 29.94
CA PRO A 176 21.08 -25.89 30.02
C PRO A 176 21.83 -26.78 31.00
N ASP A 177 23.05 -26.40 31.42
CA ASP A 177 23.87 -27.17 32.35
C ASP A 177 23.57 -26.84 33.83
N GLU A 178 22.78 -25.79 34.10
CA GLU A 178 22.49 -25.28 35.45
C GLU A 178 20.99 -25.37 35.79
N VAL A 179 20.41 -26.56 35.69
CA VAL A 179 19.01 -26.81 36.06
C VAL A 179 18.91 -27.36 37.48
N ALA A 180 18.21 -26.66 38.37
CA ALA A 180 17.99 -27.12 39.73
C ALA A 180 17.06 -28.36 39.78
N PRO A 181 17.35 -29.36 40.64
CA PRO A 181 16.50 -30.53 40.81
C PRO A 181 15.04 -30.17 41.10
N HIS A 182 14.13 -30.72 40.29
CA HIS A 182 12.71 -30.42 40.38
C HIS A 182 11.84 -31.63 40.02
N CYS A 183 10.90 -31.96 40.90
CA CYS A 183 9.84 -32.93 40.64
C CYS A 183 8.54 -32.16 40.36
N VAL A 184 7.98 -32.33 39.18
CA VAL A 184 6.63 -31.84 38.87
C VAL A 184 5.64 -32.89 39.37
N GLU A 185 4.94 -32.56 40.45
CA GLU A 185 4.03 -33.47 41.14
C GLU A 185 2.69 -32.81 41.51
N LEU A 186 1.66 -33.64 41.71
CA LEU A 186 0.36 -33.21 42.22
C LEU A 186 0.42 -33.10 43.75
N SER A 187 0.65 -31.90 44.27
CA SER A 187 0.74 -31.65 45.71
C SER A 187 -0.62 -31.50 46.43
N ARG A 188 -1.75 -31.72 45.75
CA ARG A 188 -3.12 -31.60 46.32
C ARG A 188 -3.93 -32.87 46.11
N PRO A 189 -4.95 -33.14 46.97
CA PRO A 189 -5.84 -34.28 46.79
C PRO A 189 -6.46 -34.30 45.38
N ASP A 190 -6.16 -35.35 44.63
CA ASP A 190 -6.53 -35.57 43.24
C ASP A 190 -7.88 -36.30 43.09
N HIS A 191 -8.40 -36.88 44.18
CA HIS A 191 -9.70 -37.52 44.23
C HIS A 191 -10.37 -37.38 45.60
N ALA A 192 -11.69 -37.51 45.62
CA ALA A 192 -12.49 -37.68 46.82
C ALA A 192 -13.10 -39.09 46.82
N GLU A 193 -12.85 -39.87 47.87
CA GLU A 193 -13.48 -41.17 48.06
C GLU A 193 -14.77 -41.00 48.87
N LEU A 194 -15.91 -41.38 48.28
CA LEU A 194 -17.19 -41.49 48.96
C LEU A 194 -17.43 -42.96 49.33
N ALA A 195 -17.28 -43.28 50.60
CA ALA A 195 -17.53 -44.61 51.15
C ALA A 195 -18.66 -44.57 52.20
N GLY A 196 -19.63 -45.49 52.08
CA GLY A 196 -20.62 -45.74 53.13
C GLY A 196 -20.08 -46.74 54.16
N VAL A 197 -20.70 -46.83 55.35
CA VAL A 197 -20.31 -47.81 56.39
C VAL A 197 -20.43 -49.26 55.90
N THR A 198 -21.33 -49.52 54.95
CA THR A 198 -21.40 -50.77 54.15
C THR A 198 -21.77 -50.45 52.70
N GLY A 199 -21.23 -51.20 51.74
CA GLY A 199 -21.43 -50.99 50.30
C GLY A 199 -20.17 -50.51 49.56
N PRO A 200 -20.18 -50.49 48.21
CA PRO A 200 -19.01 -50.15 47.41
C PRO A 200 -18.64 -48.66 47.51
N SER A 201 -17.35 -48.37 47.71
CA SER A 201 -16.79 -47.01 47.61
C SER A 201 -16.88 -46.48 46.17
N LYS A 202 -17.16 -45.17 46.03
CA LYS A 202 -17.09 -44.45 44.76
C LYS A 202 -16.01 -43.39 44.83
N VAL A 203 -15.01 -43.51 43.97
CA VAL A 203 -13.96 -42.49 43.79
C VAL A 203 -14.45 -41.44 42.79
N ILE A 204 -14.39 -40.17 43.17
CA ILE A 204 -14.62 -39.02 42.29
C ILE A 204 -13.26 -38.35 42.06
N ALA A 205 -12.72 -38.48 40.84
CA ALA A 205 -11.50 -37.78 40.45
C ALA A 205 -11.79 -36.29 40.21
N ASN A 206 -10.93 -35.40 40.73
CA ASN A 206 -11.04 -33.95 40.52
C ASN A 206 -10.58 -33.51 39.12
N TYR A 207 -9.83 -34.37 38.42
CA TYR A 207 -9.26 -34.11 37.09
C TYR A 207 -9.63 -35.28 36.17
N PRO A 208 -10.77 -35.21 35.45
CA PRO A 208 -11.30 -36.36 34.72
C PRO A 208 -10.53 -36.71 33.44
N ASP A 209 -9.60 -35.87 33.00
CA ASP A 209 -8.82 -36.09 31.77
C ASP A 209 -7.39 -35.55 31.92
N LEU A 210 -6.47 -36.46 32.24
CA LEU A 210 -5.02 -36.21 32.30
C LEU A 210 -4.32 -36.76 31.04
N ASP A 211 -5.06 -37.17 30.00
CA ASP A 211 -4.45 -37.61 28.76
C ASP A 211 -3.95 -36.39 27.96
N MET A 212 -2.63 -36.21 27.94
CA MET A 212 -1.99 -35.11 27.22
C MET A 212 -0.74 -35.60 26.48
N ARG A 213 -0.64 -35.24 25.21
CA ARG A 213 0.57 -35.53 24.42
C ARG A 213 1.70 -34.59 24.81
N ARG A 214 2.94 -35.06 24.75
CA ARG A 214 4.17 -34.27 24.99
C ARG A 214 4.16 -32.91 24.29
N GLN A 215 3.85 -32.86 22.99
CA GLN A 215 3.83 -31.61 22.23
C GLN A 215 2.80 -30.60 22.78
N GLN A 216 1.64 -31.08 23.21
CA GLN A 216 0.61 -30.24 23.81
C GLN A 216 1.03 -29.72 25.18
N ALA A 217 1.68 -30.55 25.99
CA ALA A 217 2.24 -30.15 27.28
C ALA A 217 3.33 -29.08 27.13
N LEU A 218 4.27 -29.28 26.20
CA LEU A 218 5.31 -28.31 25.88
C LEU A 218 4.73 -26.95 25.48
N VAL A 219 3.81 -26.92 24.51
CA VAL A 219 3.19 -25.65 24.07
C VAL A 219 2.47 -24.95 25.23
N ARG A 220 1.75 -25.70 26.08
CA ARG A 220 1.06 -25.12 27.25
C ARG A 220 2.04 -24.56 28.28
N LEU A 221 3.11 -25.30 28.59
CA LEU A 221 4.16 -24.86 29.52
C LEU A 221 4.89 -23.64 28.97
N THR A 222 5.32 -23.67 27.70
CA THR A 222 5.94 -22.52 27.02
C THR A 222 5.02 -21.30 27.03
N ALA A 223 3.73 -21.44 26.72
CA ALA A 223 2.80 -20.32 26.78
C ALA A 223 2.67 -19.73 28.21
N ALA A 224 2.67 -20.59 29.24
CA ALA A 224 2.63 -20.16 30.63
C ALA A 224 3.92 -19.46 31.09
N VAL A 225 5.08 -19.92 30.61
CA VAL A 225 6.41 -19.31 30.83
C VAL A 225 6.51 -17.97 30.11
N VAL A 226 6.22 -17.92 28.81
CA VAL A 226 6.25 -16.68 28.01
C VAL A 226 5.35 -15.61 28.61
N LYS A 227 4.12 -15.96 29.03
CA LYS A 227 3.22 -15.01 29.68
C LYS A 227 3.87 -14.34 30.89
N ARG A 228 4.60 -15.09 31.71
CA ARG A 228 5.30 -14.61 32.91
C ARG A 228 6.57 -13.83 32.57
N LEU A 229 7.38 -14.32 31.62
CA LEU A 229 8.55 -13.60 31.13
C LEU A 229 8.16 -12.24 30.55
N THR A 230 7.07 -12.17 29.76
CA THR A 230 6.56 -10.90 29.25
C THR A 230 6.20 -9.95 30.40
N THR A 231 5.53 -10.42 31.46
CA THR A 231 5.25 -9.58 32.63
C THR A 231 6.52 -9.17 33.38
N LYS A 232 7.52 -10.06 33.50
CA LYS A 232 8.82 -9.79 34.14
C LYS A 232 9.64 -8.76 33.33
N PHE A 233 9.64 -8.87 32.01
CA PHE A 233 10.52 -8.10 31.12
C PHE A 233 9.88 -6.78 30.63
N ALA A 234 8.54 -6.71 30.52
CA ALA A 234 7.85 -5.53 29.98
C ALA A 234 8.24 -4.20 30.66
N PRO A 235 8.39 -4.09 32.00
CA PRO A 235 8.83 -2.85 32.63
C PRO A 235 10.25 -2.43 32.22
N VAL A 236 11.15 -3.39 32.02
CA VAL A 236 12.54 -3.15 31.63
C VAL A 236 12.63 -2.70 30.17
N VAL A 237 11.77 -3.27 29.32
CA VAL A 237 11.70 -2.95 27.89
C VAL A 237 10.97 -1.65 27.62
N ALA A 238 9.90 -1.37 28.36
CA ALA A 238 9.18 -0.09 28.27
C ALA A 238 10.03 1.09 28.75
N ALA A 239 11.01 0.88 29.65
CA ALA A 239 11.97 1.91 30.01
C ALA A 239 12.98 2.24 28.89
N ARG A 240 13.08 1.37 27.87
CA ARG A 240 13.99 1.50 26.73
C ARG A 240 13.28 1.92 25.43
N ASN A 241 11.96 1.91 25.37
CA ASN A 241 11.17 2.19 24.17
C ASN A 241 10.07 3.21 24.44
N ASP A 242 9.83 4.12 23.49
CA ASP A 242 8.83 5.19 23.63
C ASP A 242 7.36 4.74 23.44
N ASP A 243 7.10 3.48 23.05
CA ASP A 243 5.76 3.00 22.68
C ASP A 243 5.29 1.77 23.49
N ALA A 244 4.42 2.00 24.48
CA ALA A 244 4.10 1.02 25.52
C ALA A 244 3.04 -0.02 25.14
N ASP A 245 2.14 0.26 24.19
CA ASP A 245 0.93 -0.54 23.96
C ASP A 245 1.20 -1.82 23.13
N ASP A 246 2.22 -1.82 22.27
CA ASP A 246 2.64 -2.99 21.47
C ASP A 246 3.70 -3.87 22.16
N THR A 247 4.31 -3.39 23.24
CA THR A 247 5.44 -4.05 23.93
C THR A 247 5.11 -5.49 24.37
N TYR A 248 3.90 -5.73 24.90
CA TYR A 248 3.51 -7.06 25.39
C TYR A 248 3.31 -8.09 24.27
N GLN A 249 2.76 -7.68 23.12
CA GLN A 249 2.53 -8.59 22.00
C GLN A 249 3.83 -8.89 21.26
N LEU A 250 4.70 -7.90 21.12
CA LEU A 250 6.04 -8.05 20.56
C LEU A 250 6.88 -9.03 21.39
N LEU A 251 6.95 -8.84 22.71
CA LEU A 251 7.68 -9.75 23.61
C LEU A 251 7.19 -11.19 23.53
N ARG A 252 5.87 -11.41 23.43
CA ARG A 252 5.33 -12.77 23.28
C ARG A 252 5.78 -13.42 21.98
N ARG A 253 5.77 -12.68 20.86
CA ARG A 253 6.20 -13.21 19.56
C ARG A 253 7.69 -13.56 19.57
N ARG A 254 8.52 -12.73 20.19
CA ARG A 254 9.98 -12.92 20.21
C ARG A 254 10.43 -14.02 21.17
N LEU A 255 9.91 -14.02 22.39
CA LEU A 255 10.31 -14.97 23.42
C LEU A 255 9.81 -16.39 23.12
N PHE A 256 8.74 -16.57 22.35
CA PHE A 256 8.12 -17.89 22.20
C PHE A 256 9.03 -18.94 21.53
N PRO A 257 9.68 -18.69 20.37
CA PRO A 257 10.56 -19.69 19.76
C PRO A 257 11.75 -20.10 20.64
N GLU A 258 12.37 -19.12 21.29
CA GLU A 258 13.51 -19.35 22.19
C GLU A 258 13.07 -20.05 23.48
N ALA A 259 11.99 -19.58 24.12
CA ALA A 259 11.41 -20.23 25.28
C ALA A 259 10.90 -21.65 24.97
N PHE A 260 10.40 -21.90 23.75
CA PHE A 260 9.98 -23.25 23.36
C PHE A 260 11.18 -24.21 23.34
N THR A 261 12.31 -23.76 22.77
CA THR A 261 13.55 -24.53 22.72
C THR A 261 14.08 -24.77 24.13
N ALA A 262 14.16 -23.72 24.95
CA ALA A 262 14.64 -23.79 26.32
C ALA A 262 13.72 -24.61 27.25
N VAL A 263 12.41 -24.51 27.12
CA VAL A 263 11.44 -25.35 27.87
C VAL A 263 11.57 -26.82 27.47
N SER A 264 11.79 -27.11 26.18
CA SER A 264 12.05 -28.49 25.76
C SER A 264 13.34 -29.04 26.35
N GLN A 265 14.41 -28.24 26.41
CA GLN A 265 15.67 -28.64 27.03
C GLN A 265 15.52 -28.84 28.54
N TRP A 266 14.82 -27.92 29.22
CA TRP A 266 14.58 -27.98 30.65
C TRP A 266 13.79 -29.23 31.05
N ILE A 267 12.73 -29.59 30.31
CA ILE A 267 11.90 -30.75 30.66
C ILE A 267 12.57 -32.10 30.37
N ASP A 268 13.52 -32.11 29.42
CA ASP A 268 14.30 -33.30 29.07
C ASP A 268 15.57 -33.42 29.94
N HIS A 269 15.83 -32.46 30.85
CA HIS A 269 17.01 -32.44 31.71
C HIS A 269 16.95 -33.55 32.78
N PRO A 270 18.04 -34.27 33.09
CA PRO A 270 18.05 -35.38 34.06
C PRO A 270 17.55 -35.03 35.47
N ASP A 271 17.76 -33.79 35.90
CA ASP A 271 17.33 -33.29 37.22
C ASP A 271 15.85 -32.87 37.27
N VAL A 272 15.13 -32.92 36.14
CA VAL A 272 13.69 -32.66 36.06
C VAL A 272 12.94 -33.97 35.88
N SER A 273 12.02 -34.26 36.78
CA SER A 273 11.19 -35.47 36.73
C SER A 273 9.70 -35.14 36.77
N LEU A 274 8.90 -35.95 36.10
CA LEU A 274 7.45 -35.91 36.15
C LEU A 274 6.96 -37.09 36.99
N ASP A 275 6.00 -36.85 37.87
CA ASP A 275 5.31 -37.91 38.60
C ASP A 275 4.50 -38.83 37.65
N LYS A 276 3.92 -39.91 38.18
CA LYS A 276 3.18 -40.98 37.48
C LYS A 276 2.15 -40.53 36.43
N GLU A 277 1.60 -39.33 36.56
CA GLU A 277 0.63 -38.74 35.62
C GLU A 277 1.28 -38.12 34.36
N GLY A 278 2.62 -38.08 34.33
CA GLY A 278 3.42 -37.67 33.17
C GLY A 278 3.03 -36.29 32.63
N TRP A 279 2.77 -36.21 31.32
CA TRP A 279 2.42 -34.95 30.64
C TRP A 279 1.06 -34.39 31.07
N GLY A 280 0.18 -35.23 31.63
CA GLY A 280 -1.14 -34.84 32.12
C GLY A 280 -1.10 -33.79 33.22
N LEU A 281 0.00 -33.73 33.96
CA LEU A 281 0.26 -32.75 35.02
C LEU A 281 0.07 -31.30 34.54
N PHE A 282 0.39 -30.99 33.29
CA PHE A 282 0.25 -29.64 32.71
C PHE A 282 -1.19 -29.27 32.32
N ALA A 283 -2.15 -30.19 32.46
CA ALA A 283 -3.58 -29.87 32.43
C ALA A 283 -4.01 -29.09 33.68
N VAL A 284 -3.37 -29.35 34.82
CA VAL A 284 -3.71 -28.78 36.12
C VAL A 284 -3.11 -27.39 36.26
N HIS A 285 -3.98 -26.37 36.37
CA HIS A 285 -3.57 -24.96 36.36
C HIS A 285 -2.53 -24.61 37.43
N SER A 286 -2.66 -25.17 38.64
CA SER A 286 -1.70 -24.93 39.73
C SER A 286 -0.34 -25.57 39.49
N VAL A 287 -0.30 -26.77 38.90
CA VAL A 287 0.95 -27.48 38.59
C VAL A 287 1.67 -26.79 37.44
N LEU A 288 0.93 -26.49 36.36
CA LEU A 288 1.42 -25.69 35.23
C LEU A 288 1.96 -24.34 35.70
N GLY A 289 1.25 -23.68 36.63
CA GLY A 289 1.66 -22.42 37.20
C GLY A 289 2.98 -22.54 37.96
N SER A 290 3.05 -23.47 38.91
CA SER A 290 4.25 -23.70 39.73
C SER A 290 5.48 -24.05 38.89
N ALA A 291 5.34 -24.91 37.88
CA ALA A 291 6.44 -25.27 36.98
C ALA A 291 6.91 -24.06 36.17
N ALA A 292 5.98 -23.26 35.63
CA ALA A 292 6.32 -22.06 34.88
C ALA A 292 6.97 -20.97 35.77
N ASP A 293 6.48 -20.79 37.00
CA ASP A 293 7.11 -19.90 37.98
C ASP A 293 8.55 -20.31 38.27
N LYS A 294 8.81 -21.62 38.43
CA LYS A 294 10.14 -22.15 38.70
C LYS A 294 11.14 -21.91 37.57
N ILE A 295 10.68 -22.06 36.32
CA ILE A 295 11.48 -21.78 35.13
C ILE A 295 11.82 -20.28 35.08
N VAL A 296 10.82 -19.42 35.26
CA VAL A 296 10.96 -17.95 35.13
C VAL A 296 11.78 -17.32 36.26
N GLU A 297 11.82 -17.92 37.45
CA GLU A 297 12.72 -17.51 38.54
C GLU A 297 14.20 -17.51 38.13
N THR A 298 14.59 -18.46 37.26
CA THR A 298 16.00 -18.68 36.91
C THR A 298 16.45 -17.96 35.63
N TRP A 299 15.50 -17.52 34.81
CA TRP A 299 15.79 -16.96 33.48
C TRP A 299 15.81 -15.43 33.53
N GLU A 300 16.89 -14.85 33.03
CA GLU A 300 17.09 -13.41 32.96
C GLU A 300 16.96 -12.90 31.52
N PRO A 301 16.56 -11.63 31.31
CA PRO A 301 16.55 -11.07 29.98
C PRO A 301 17.99 -11.00 29.47
N ASP A 302 18.21 -11.51 28.27
CA ASP A 302 19.43 -11.23 27.53
C ASP A 302 19.15 -10.05 26.61
N PHE A 303 20.01 -9.03 26.63
CA PHE A 303 19.88 -7.86 25.78
C PHE A 303 21.04 -7.86 24.81
N ASP A 304 20.73 -7.95 23.52
CA ASP A 304 21.69 -7.60 22.47
C ASP A 304 21.69 -6.09 22.27
N ASP A 305 22.88 -5.48 22.28
CA ASP A 305 23.08 -4.02 22.16
C ASP A 305 23.11 -3.56 20.68
N ASP A 306 22.94 -4.48 19.72
CA ASP A 306 22.86 -4.15 18.30
C ASP A 306 21.52 -3.50 17.90
N ALA A 307 21.58 -2.67 16.85
CA ALA A 307 20.51 -1.74 16.43
C ALA A 307 19.11 -2.39 16.29
N ASP A 308 18.05 -1.62 16.58
CA ASP A 308 16.64 -2.00 16.40
C ASP A 308 16.44 -2.82 15.11
N LEU A 309 16.03 -4.07 15.25
CA LEU A 309 15.76 -4.92 14.10
C LEU A 309 14.45 -4.45 13.47
N VAL A 310 14.53 -3.90 12.27
CA VAL A 310 13.32 -3.69 11.47
C VAL A 310 13.05 -4.98 10.71
N THR A 311 11.87 -5.56 10.93
CA THR A 311 11.42 -6.78 10.24
C THR A 311 10.43 -6.43 9.13
N ALA A 312 10.68 -6.99 7.95
CA ALA A 312 9.83 -6.82 6.77
C ALA A 312 8.58 -7.70 6.83
N GLN A 313 7.42 -7.12 6.47
CA GLN A 313 6.23 -7.88 6.08
C GLN A 313 6.15 -7.90 4.55
N TYR A 314 6.07 -9.08 3.95
CA TYR A 314 6.15 -9.24 2.50
C TYR A 314 4.78 -9.33 1.83
N ALA A 315 4.72 -8.87 0.58
CA ALA A 315 3.62 -9.18 -0.31
C ALA A 315 3.60 -10.69 -0.63
N ALA A 316 2.45 -11.19 -1.10
CA ALA A 316 2.29 -12.60 -1.49
C ALA A 316 3.30 -13.03 -2.58
N THR A 317 3.67 -12.09 -3.47
CA THR A 317 4.84 -12.22 -4.35
C THR A 317 5.92 -11.28 -3.83
N PRO A 318 6.91 -11.79 -3.08
CA PRO A 318 7.82 -10.96 -2.29
C PRO A 318 8.86 -10.22 -3.14
N ILE A 319 9.06 -10.62 -4.40
CA ILE A 319 10.06 -10.06 -5.31
C ILE A 319 9.38 -9.63 -6.60
N GLY A 320 9.49 -8.34 -6.92
CA GLY A 320 9.17 -7.80 -8.24
C GLY A 320 10.38 -7.79 -9.15
N THR A 321 10.16 -7.70 -10.46
CA THR A 321 11.24 -7.79 -11.46
C THR A 321 10.92 -6.99 -12.71
N THR A 322 11.97 -6.54 -13.40
CA THR A 322 11.86 -5.97 -14.76
C THR A 322 11.67 -7.03 -15.84
N ALA A 323 11.62 -8.32 -15.48
CA ALA A 323 11.32 -9.39 -16.43
C ALA A 323 9.86 -9.36 -16.87
N ALA A 324 9.62 -9.60 -18.17
CA ALA A 324 8.27 -9.70 -18.75
C ALA A 324 7.36 -8.47 -18.54
N VAL A 325 7.95 -7.29 -18.38
CA VAL A 325 7.25 -6.00 -18.38
C VAL A 325 6.83 -5.69 -19.81
N SER A 326 5.57 -5.25 -19.99
CA SER A 326 5.05 -4.76 -21.26
C SER A 326 3.84 -3.86 -21.01
N PHE A 327 3.94 -2.57 -21.35
CA PHE A 327 2.82 -1.63 -21.26
C PHE A 327 2.98 -0.47 -22.26
N VAL A 328 1.88 0.24 -22.53
CA VAL A 328 1.86 1.40 -23.42
C VAL A 328 1.74 2.69 -22.59
N THR A 329 2.56 3.69 -22.91
CA THR A 329 2.52 5.01 -22.29
C THR A 329 2.30 6.11 -23.34
N GLY A 330 1.51 7.12 -22.99
CA GLY A 330 1.22 8.30 -23.81
C GLY A 330 1.95 9.57 -23.36
N LEU A 331 3.06 9.41 -22.64
CA LEU A 331 3.91 10.52 -22.20
C LEU A 331 4.26 11.44 -23.39
N GLU A 332 4.07 12.76 -23.21
CA GLU A 332 4.25 13.74 -24.29
C GLU A 332 5.65 13.67 -24.92
N ASP A 333 5.72 13.94 -26.22
CA ASP A 333 6.94 14.06 -27.05
C ASP A 333 8.02 15.03 -26.54
N ARG A 334 7.80 15.77 -25.45
CA ARG A 334 8.84 16.63 -24.86
C ARG A 334 9.83 15.84 -24.01
N TYR A 335 9.41 14.70 -23.46
CA TYR A 335 10.24 13.77 -22.70
C TYR A 335 9.93 12.34 -23.17
N PRO A 336 10.05 12.06 -24.48
CA PRO A 336 9.82 10.71 -24.96
C PRO A 336 10.81 9.86 -24.19
N GLY A 337 10.31 8.80 -23.54
CA GLY A 337 11.09 8.04 -22.58
C GLY A 337 12.50 7.83 -23.09
N TRP A 338 13.51 8.19 -22.30
CA TRP A 338 14.88 8.39 -22.79
C TRP A 338 15.27 7.29 -23.79
N LEU A 339 15.24 7.69 -25.05
CA LEU A 339 15.99 7.18 -26.18
C LEU A 339 16.56 8.47 -26.76
N PRO A 340 17.86 8.76 -26.63
CA PRO A 340 18.47 9.67 -27.59
C PRO A 340 18.04 9.13 -28.96
N ALA A 341 17.51 9.96 -29.85
CA ALA A 341 17.05 9.49 -31.15
C ALA A 341 18.09 8.52 -31.76
N GLY A 342 17.76 7.22 -31.80
CA GLY A 342 18.66 6.16 -32.27
C GLY A 342 19.60 5.47 -31.26
N LYS A 343 19.51 5.67 -29.94
CA LYS A 343 20.33 4.94 -28.94
C LYS A 343 19.47 4.15 -27.97
N THR A 344 19.60 2.83 -28.02
CA THR A 344 19.07 1.92 -27.00
C THR A 344 19.87 2.06 -25.71
N THR A 345 19.19 1.99 -24.56
CA THR A 345 19.87 1.82 -23.25
C THR A 345 20.81 0.61 -23.34
N THR A 346 22.03 0.71 -22.80
CA THR A 346 22.97 -0.42 -22.79
C THR A 346 22.98 -1.15 -21.45
N LYS A 347 22.42 -0.50 -20.42
CA LYS A 347 22.40 -0.99 -19.04
C LYS A 347 21.01 -1.22 -18.46
N SER A 348 19.95 -1.18 -19.27
CA SER A 348 18.60 -1.55 -18.82
C SER A 348 18.06 -2.75 -19.56
N GLU A 349 17.33 -3.62 -18.86
CA GLU A 349 16.54 -4.70 -19.50
C GLU A 349 15.37 -4.11 -20.31
N LEU A 350 14.84 -2.95 -19.89
CA LEU A 350 13.77 -2.25 -20.58
C LEU A 350 14.29 -1.52 -21.83
N ASN A 351 13.47 -1.49 -22.86
CA ASN A 351 13.78 -0.81 -24.12
C ASN A 351 13.90 0.72 -23.96
N ILE A 352 13.07 1.32 -23.10
CA ILE A 352 13.00 2.76 -22.85
C ILE A 352 12.80 3.05 -21.36
N ALA A 353 13.26 4.23 -20.90
CA ALA A 353 12.94 4.74 -19.57
C ALA A 353 11.85 5.80 -19.66
N ALA A 354 10.63 5.48 -19.20
CA ALA A 354 9.50 6.40 -19.24
C ALA A 354 9.65 7.52 -18.20
N CYS A 355 10.23 8.64 -18.61
CA CYS A 355 10.50 9.79 -17.75
C CYS A 355 9.41 10.87 -17.85
N HIS A 356 9.07 11.51 -16.74
CA HIS A 356 8.09 12.60 -16.63
C HIS A 356 8.71 13.99 -16.71
N SER A 357 10.03 14.12 -16.52
CA SER A 357 10.71 15.40 -16.43
C SER A 357 12.10 15.38 -17.09
N GLY A 358 12.61 16.57 -17.41
CA GLY A 358 13.97 16.72 -17.94
C GLY A 358 15.06 16.31 -16.94
N LEU A 359 14.80 16.45 -15.64
CA LEU A 359 15.69 15.97 -14.57
C LEU A 359 15.81 14.44 -14.61
N GLU A 360 14.69 13.73 -14.67
CA GLU A 360 14.69 12.26 -14.78
C GLU A 360 15.42 11.77 -16.05
N VAL A 361 15.26 12.48 -17.17
CA VAL A 361 16.01 12.18 -18.40
C VAL A 361 17.52 12.32 -18.18
N ARG A 362 17.97 13.38 -17.50
CA ARG A 362 19.39 13.58 -17.19
C ARG A 362 19.92 12.55 -16.19
N ILE A 363 19.11 12.10 -15.23
CA ILE A 363 19.47 11.02 -14.30
C ILE A 363 19.64 9.69 -15.05
N ALA A 364 18.67 9.33 -15.91
CA ALA A 364 18.76 8.15 -16.76
C ALA A 364 20.04 8.15 -17.63
N GLU A 365 20.38 9.30 -18.22
CA GLU A 365 21.63 9.45 -18.97
C GLU A 365 22.89 9.26 -18.13
N ALA A 366 22.90 9.81 -16.92
CA ALA A 366 24.04 9.68 -16.02
C ALA A 366 24.25 8.24 -15.58
N LEU A 367 23.16 7.51 -15.27
CA LEU A 367 23.17 6.09 -14.93
C LEU A 367 23.68 5.22 -16.09
N ASP A 368 23.24 5.46 -17.33
CA ASP A 368 23.68 4.65 -18.48
C ASP A 368 25.16 4.90 -18.84
N LYS A 369 25.67 6.12 -18.61
CA LYS A 369 27.06 6.51 -18.91
C LYS A 369 28.07 6.12 -17.81
N ASN A 370 27.66 6.00 -16.56
CA ASN A 370 28.58 5.73 -15.44
C ASN A 370 29.11 4.30 -15.48
N SER A 371 30.44 4.07 -15.40
CA SER A 371 31.07 2.75 -15.56
C SER A 371 30.71 1.74 -14.47
N ASP A 372 30.49 2.19 -13.23
CA ASP A 372 30.28 1.33 -12.06
C ASP A 372 28.84 0.80 -11.97
N VAL A 373 27.91 1.45 -12.68
CA VAL A 373 26.54 0.96 -12.86
C VAL A 373 26.56 -0.24 -13.79
N THR A 374 26.10 -1.40 -13.32
CA THR A 374 25.97 -2.63 -14.12
C THR A 374 24.56 -2.81 -14.68
N ALA A 375 23.54 -2.29 -14.00
CA ALA A 375 22.17 -2.28 -14.51
C ALA A 375 21.37 -1.12 -13.91
N TRP A 376 20.30 -0.66 -14.58
CA TRP A 376 19.36 0.30 -14.01
C TRP A 376 17.96 0.20 -14.63
N ALA A 377 16.95 0.70 -13.91
CA ALA A 377 15.59 0.85 -14.41
C ALA A 377 14.91 2.07 -13.80
N ARG A 378 14.08 2.77 -14.59
CA ARG A 378 13.09 3.72 -14.08
C ARG A 378 11.91 2.93 -13.54
N ASN A 379 11.52 3.21 -12.31
CA ASN A 379 10.34 2.64 -11.68
C ASN A 379 9.07 3.34 -12.17
N TYR A 380 8.64 3.00 -13.38
CA TYR A 380 7.38 3.46 -13.94
C TYR A 380 6.52 2.25 -14.31
N GLN A 381 5.36 2.14 -13.65
CA GLN A 381 4.45 0.98 -13.77
C GLN A 381 5.11 -0.39 -13.51
N LEU A 382 6.20 -0.43 -12.74
CA LEU A 382 6.84 -1.69 -12.34
C LEU A 382 6.19 -2.33 -11.09
N GLY A 383 5.30 -1.59 -10.42
CA GLY A 383 4.66 -2.05 -9.18
C GLY A 383 5.59 -2.05 -7.97
N TRP A 384 6.76 -1.40 -8.06
CA TRP A 384 7.64 -1.22 -6.91
C TRP A 384 7.19 -0.02 -6.10
N GLU A 385 6.58 -0.31 -4.96
CA GLU A 385 6.07 0.69 -4.05
C GLU A 385 6.58 0.39 -2.64
N VAL A 386 6.91 1.45 -1.91
CA VAL A 386 7.42 1.42 -0.55
C VAL A 386 6.32 1.97 0.36
N PRO A 387 5.66 1.14 1.18
CA PRO A 387 4.69 1.65 2.14
C PRO A 387 5.41 2.55 3.14
N TYR A 388 4.77 3.63 3.58
CA TYR A 388 5.27 4.47 4.66
C TYR A 388 4.10 5.07 5.44
N HIS A 389 4.38 5.50 6.67
CA HIS A 389 3.38 6.09 7.55
C HIS A 389 3.46 7.61 7.50
N ASP A 390 2.33 8.27 7.26
CA ASP A 390 2.20 9.73 7.31
C ASP A 390 1.02 10.10 8.23
N GLY A 391 1.34 10.58 9.43
CA GLY A 391 0.34 10.86 10.45
C GLY A 391 -0.29 9.58 10.99
N GLU A 392 -1.54 9.28 10.61
CA GLU A 392 -2.28 8.04 10.95
C GLU A 392 -2.60 7.20 9.70
N ARG A 393 -2.03 7.55 8.54
CA ARG A 393 -2.38 6.93 7.27
C ARG A 393 -1.18 6.26 6.64
N TRP A 394 -1.40 5.04 6.18
CA TRP A 394 -0.49 4.38 5.26
C TRP A 394 -0.57 5.04 3.88
N ARG A 395 0.60 5.33 3.31
CA ARG A 395 0.78 5.82 1.96
C ARG A 395 1.79 4.94 1.21
N MET A 396 1.75 5.01 -0.10
CA MET A 396 2.71 4.34 -0.97
C MET A 396 3.65 5.38 -1.59
N TYR A 397 4.94 5.20 -1.40
CA TYR A 397 5.99 5.95 -2.06
C TYR A 397 6.52 5.14 -3.25
N VAL A 398 6.69 5.78 -4.41
CA VAL A 398 7.23 5.17 -5.62
C VAL A 398 8.60 5.81 -5.86
N PRO A 399 9.72 5.14 -5.54
CA PRO A 399 11.05 5.67 -5.82
C PRO A 399 11.28 5.86 -7.31
N ASP A 400 12.09 6.82 -7.74
CA ASP A 400 12.24 7.09 -9.17
C ASP A 400 13.03 6.03 -9.93
N PHE A 401 14.26 5.75 -9.52
CA PHE A 401 15.16 4.82 -10.20
C PHE A 401 15.77 3.82 -9.24
N VAL A 402 16.13 2.67 -9.79
CA VAL A 402 16.96 1.66 -9.15
C VAL A 402 18.14 1.34 -10.06
N ALA A 403 19.33 1.29 -9.48
CA ALA A 403 20.56 0.94 -10.16
C ALA A 403 21.30 -0.15 -9.39
N ARG A 404 21.90 -1.10 -10.10
CA ARG A 404 22.82 -2.08 -9.52
C ARG A 404 24.26 -1.62 -9.78
N LEU A 405 25.05 -1.57 -8.72
CA LEU A 405 26.45 -1.15 -8.71
C LEU A 405 27.33 -2.35 -8.37
N GLY A 406 28.43 -2.50 -9.12
CA GLY A 406 29.28 -3.68 -8.98
C GLY A 406 28.55 -4.98 -9.28
N GLY A 407 29.31 -6.07 -9.36
CA GLY A 407 28.78 -7.43 -9.51
C GLY A 407 27.95 -7.73 -10.76
N ALA A 408 27.73 -9.02 -11.00
CA ALA A 408 26.82 -9.50 -12.04
C ALA A 408 25.36 -9.57 -11.53
N TYR A 409 24.43 -9.98 -12.38
CA TYR A 409 23.09 -10.37 -11.92
C TYR A 409 23.22 -11.55 -10.93
N GLU A 410 22.47 -11.51 -9.83
CA GLU A 410 22.52 -12.47 -8.70
C GLU A 410 23.83 -12.49 -7.89
N ASP A 411 24.74 -11.53 -8.10
CA ASP A 411 25.95 -11.40 -7.29
C ASP A 411 25.61 -10.90 -5.87
N ILE A 412 26.07 -11.62 -4.84
CA ILE A 412 25.78 -11.31 -3.44
C ILE A 412 26.41 -10.00 -2.99
N ASP A 413 27.50 -9.58 -3.66
CA ASP A 413 28.24 -8.37 -3.34
C ASP A 413 27.71 -7.15 -4.11
N ALA A 414 26.69 -7.34 -4.96
CA ALA A 414 26.07 -6.24 -5.69
C ALA A 414 25.36 -5.27 -4.74
N VAL A 415 25.53 -3.97 -5.00
CA VAL A 415 24.85 -2.90 -4.25
C VAL A 415 23.69 -2.36 -5.09
N HIS A 416 22.52 -2.22 -4.50
CA HIS A 416 21.35 -1.62 -5.15
C HIS A 416 21.17 -0.18 -4.67
N LEU A 417 21.24 0.76 -5.58
CA LEU A 417 21.10 2.19 -5.34
C LEU A 417 19.70 2.65 -5.76
N ILE A 418 18.95 3.15 -4.79
CA ILE A 418 17.70 3.88 -5.01
C ILE A 418 18.05 5.33 -5.28
N VAL A 419 17.60 5.88 -6.41
CA VAL A 419 17.90 7.25 -6.83
C VAL A 419 16.59 8.01 -7.02
N GLU A 420 16.40 9.07 -6.23
CA GLU A 420 15.25 9.99 -6.35
C GLU A 420 15.68 11.30 -7.01
N GLY A 421 14.93 11.78 -8.01
CA GLY A 421 15.16 13.08 -8.63
C GLY A 421 14.29 14.17 -8.02
N LYS A 422 14.90 15.21 -7.44
CA LYS A 422 14.18 16.33 -6.83
C LYS A 422 14.59 17.68 -7.38
N GLY A 423 13.62 18.41 -7.93
CA GLY A 423 13.80 19.79 -8.36
C GLY A 423 13.76 20.77 -7.18
N ILE A 424 12.75 20.64 -6.32
CA ILE A 424 12.58 21.41 -5.09
C ILE A 424 12.23 20.40 -3.99
N HIS A 425 12.96 20.46 -2.88
CA HIS A 425 12.78 19.59 -1.71
C HIS A 425 11.74 20.22 -0.75
N ASP A 426 10.82 19.42 -0.24
CA ASP A 426 9.83 19.82 0.77
C ASP A 426 9.82 18.90 2.00
N GLU A 427 9.13 19.30 3.08
CA GLU A 427 9.06 18.52 4.33
C GLU A 427 8.38 17.15 4.17
N LEU A 428 7.52 16.96 3.14
CA LEU A 428 6.90 15.66 2.85
C LEU A 428 7.91 14.70 2.23
N ASP A 429 8.88 15.21 1.49
CA ASP A 429 10.00 14.44 0.97
C ASP A 429 10.92 13.92 2.08
N ASP A 430 11.10 14.67 3.16
CA ASP A 430 11.87 14.22 4.33
C ASP A 430 11.26 12.97 4.99
N HIS A 431 9.93 12.96 5.19
CA HIS A 431 9.23 11.85 5.84
C HIS A 431 9.31 10.54 5.05
N LYS A 432 9.11 10.58 3.73
CA LYS A 432 9.19 9.36 2.91
C LYS A 432 10.63 8.88 2.76
N HIS A 433 11.60 9.79 2.68
CA HIS A 433 13.03 9.43 2.57
C HIS A 433 13.58 8.89 3.89
N SER A 434 13.17 9.41 5.04
CA SER A 434 13.51 8.83 6.34
C SER A 434 12.93 7.43 6.49
N TYR A 435 11.67 7.21 6.08
CA TYR A 435 11.08 5.86 6.11
C TYR A 435 11.86 4.86 5.25
N LEU A 436 12.28 5.27 4.05
CA LEU A 436 13.09 4.41 3.20
C LEU A 436 14.44 4.08 3.87
N ARG A 437 15.13 5.08 4.44
CA ARG A 437 16.44 4.91 5.09
C ARG A 437 16.40 4.14 6.40
N ASP A 438 15.42 4.43 7.25
CA ASP A 438 15.39 3.99 8.64
C ASP A 438 14.49 2.75 8.85
N TRP A 439 13.66 2.41 7.86
CA TRP A 439 12.75 1.27 7.93
C TRP A 439 12.93 0.30 6.77
N TRP A 440 12.73 0.74 5.52
CA TRP A 440 12.73 -0.18 4.38
C TRP A 440 14.10 -0.81 4.14
N ILE A 441 15.18 -0.01 4.10
CA ILE A 441 16.54 -0.52 3.85
C ILE A 441 16.96 -1.51 4.96
N PRO A 442 16.83 -1.21 6.26
CA PRO A 442 17.12 -2.16 7.33
C PRO A 442 16.26 -3.43 7.26
N ALA A 443 14.97 -3.29 6.96
CA ALA A 443 14.04 -4.42 6.84
C ALA A 443 14.42 -5.37 5.71
N VAL A 444 14.86 -4.82 4.57
CA VAL A 444 15.32 -5.59 3.43
C VAL A 444 16.65 -6.29 3.74
N ALA A 445 17.58 -5.59 4.39
CA ALA A 445 18.89 -6.15 4.76
C ALA A 445 18.77 -7.35 5.71
N ASN A 446 17.86 -7.27 6.68
CA ASN A 446 17.62 -8.29 7.70
C ASN A 446 16.55 -9.32 7.31
N GLY A 447 15.86 -9.10 6.19
CA GLY A 447 14.70 -9.89 5.79
C GLY A 447 15.02 -11.34 5.46
N HIS A 448 14.36 -12.28 6.15
CA HIS A 448 14.54 -13.73 5.91
C HIS A 448 14.20 -14.12 4.46
N ASP A 449 13.08 -13.61 3.94
CA ASP A 449 12.59 -13.94 2.60
C ASP A 449 13.22 -13.07 1.50
N THR A 450 14.09 -12.12 1.87
CA THR A 450 14.91 -11.36 0.91
C THR A 450 16.11 -12.22 0.46
N PRO A 451 16.24 -12.51 -0.85
CA PRO A 451 17.42 -13.16 -1.41
C PRO A 451 18.70 -12.42 -1.05
N LYS A 452 19.81 -13.15 -0.80
CA LYS A 452 21.07 -12.56 -0.32
C LYS A 452 21.60 -11.45 -1.23
N HIS A 453 21.50 -11.61 -2.55
CA HIS A 453 21.92 -10.60 -3.55
C HIS A 453 21.06 -9.34 -3.57
N LEU A 454 19.94 -9.31 -2.86
CA LEU A 454 19.05 -8.15 -2.72
C LEU A 454 19.06 -7.57 -1.31
N ARG A 455 20.05 -7.88 -0.47
CA ARG A 455 20.11 -7.35 0.90
C ARG A 455 20.86 -6.04 1.04
N ASN A 456 21.67 -5.68 0.05
CA ASN A 456 22.51 -4.49 0.12
C ASN A 456 21.91 -3.32 -0.66
N TRP A 457 21.20 -2.42 0.04
CA TRP A 457 20.56 -1.24 -0.57
C TRP A 457 21.11 0.08 0.00
N ARG A 458 21.14 1.11 -0.84
CA ARG A 458 21.48 2.49 -0.48
C ARG A 458 20.48 3.45 -1.11
N PHE A 459 20.23 4.57 -0.45
CA PHE A 459 19.35 5.63 -0.97
C PHE A 459 20.15 6.90 -1.24
N PHE A 460 19.87 7.55 -2.37
CA PHE A 460 20.44 8.83 -2.71
C PHE A 460 19.42 9.75 -3.41
N GLU A 461 19.40 11.01 -2.99
CA GLU A 461 18.60 12.07 -3.61
C GLU A 461 19.49 12.92 -4.53
N ILE A 462 19.03 13.18 -5.75
CA ILE A 462 19.72 13.99 -6.75
C ILE A 462 18.94 15.28 -7.00
N THR A 463 19.66 16.39 -6.93
CA THR A 463 19.13 17.72 -7.29
C THR A 463 19.56 18.14 -8.70
N ASP A 464 18.89 19.15 -9.27
CA ASP A 464 19.05 19.60 -10.67
C ASP A 464 20.46 20.12 -11.07
N GLY A 465 21.39 20.24 -10.11
CA GLY A 465 22.77 20.67 -10.29
C GLY A 465 23.67 19.71 -11.07
N ASP A 466 24.92 19.51 -10.62
CA ASP A 466 25.86 18.56 -11.25
C ASP A 466 25.45 17.12 -10.95
N ILE A 467 24.49 16.59 -11.73
CA ILE A 467 23.94 15.24 -11.58
C ILE A 467 25.04 14.18 -11.72
N GLY A 468 25.98 14.36 -12.65
CA GLY A 468 27.06 13.40 -12.89
C GLY A 468 28.03 13.32 -11.72
N GLY A 469 28.44 14.48 -11.17
CA GLY A 469 29.28 14.55 -9.99
C GLY A 469 28.59 14.01 -8.73
N GLN A 470 27.33 14.39 -8.49
CA GLN A 470 26.51 13.88 -7.38
C GLN A 470 26.37 12.36 -7.43
N LEU A 471 25.97 11.81 -8.58
CA LEU A 471 25.83 10.36 -8.77
C LEU A 471 27.17 9.63 -8.56
N SER A 472 28.26 10.16 -9.10
CA SER A 472 29.59 9.54 -8.95
C SER A 472 30.12 9.61 -7.51
N ALA A 473 29.72 10.63 -6.74
CA ALA A 473 30.00 10.70 -5.31
C ALA A 473 29.19 9.65 -4.54
N ALA A 474 27.88 9.55 -4.81
CA ALA A 474 26.99 8.58 -4.19
C ALA A 474 27.41 7.13 -4.46
N ILE A 475 27.80 6.81 -5.70
CA ILE A 475 28.28 5.48 -6.06
C ILE A 475 29.56 5.12 -5.30
N ARG A 476 30.51 6.06 -5.19
CA ARG A 476 31.75 5.84 -4.43
C ARG A 476 31.50 5.64 -2.95
N ASP A 477 30.48 6.30 -2.39
CA ASP A 477 30.09 6.12 -1.00
C ASP A 477 29.38 4.78 -0.79
N ALA A 478 28.49 4.39 -1.71
CA ALA A 478 27.77 3.13 -1.67
C ALA A 478 28.66 1.88 -1.83
N LEU A 479 29.80 2.02 -2.51
CA LEU A 479 30.79 0.94 -2.73
C LEU A 479 31.88 0.88 -1.65
N ARG A 480 31.92 1.82 -0.70
CA ARG A 480 32.77 1.76 0.49
C ARG A 480 32.09 0.96 1.59
#